data_AF-A0A1U7J370-F1
#
_entry.id   AF-A0A1U7J370-F1
#
_cell.length_a   1.000
_cell.length_b   1.000
_cell.length_c   1.000
_cell.angle_alpha   90.00
_cell.angle_beta   90.00
_cell.angle_gamma   90.00
#
_symmetry.space_group_name_H-M   'P 1'
#
loop_
_entity.id
_entity.type
_entity.pdbx_description
1 polymer ?
#
loop_
_entity_poly.entity_id
_entity_poly.type
_entity_poly.pdbx_seq_one_letter_code
_entity_poly.pdbx_strand_id
1 'polypeptide(L)'
;MTSLDDLTLLQWFVSGDATLEANQSLRIQPANKARQLLGRKGALLAIAYDASTPPCIEVRRHTDYTDVLHQVLVDHHFLPIGQGLDSQVLCYAHHPIPQGYRVNYAAARQLWKQWWLHSSRRGNRPLQLDLLVLASGQWYPIRDIAINSGTLYVDTLRGENVYHGDDLVAWLEKEPCEEGDKTCFWAPPPAQAAPTPTAKPPLAVGTVPVRVPAPAPPPPPPMPVAPAPQASVDPTLAPVVYALDGKVYIQTAVGVVVVEGKELKAYKSLRQAAIAPDRPATVAIVGQRPR
;
A
#
# COMPACT_ATOMS: atom_id res chain seq x y z
N MET A 1 -3.64 17.55 42.06
CA MET A 1 -3.68 16.34 41.21
C MET A 1 -3.79 16.83 39.78
N THR A 2 -2.76 16.60 38.97
CA THR A 2 -2.69 17.04 37.57
C THR A 2 -3.71 16.25 36.76
N SER A 3 -4.77 16.90 36.28
CA SER A 3 -5.69 16.29 35.32
C SER A 3 -4.90 15.82 34.11
N LEU A 4 -5.01 14.55 33.76
CA LEU A 4 -4.45 14.00 32.52
C LEU A 4 -5.00 14.82 31.35
N ASP A 5 -4.15 15.21 30.40
CA ASP A 5 -4.59 15.97 29.23
C ASP A 5 -5.22 15.03 28.18
N ASP A 6 -6.20 15.53 27.43
CA ASP A 6 -6.89 14.75 26.40
C ASP A 6 -5.89 14.29 25.32
N LEU A 7 -4.94 15.16 24.95
CA LEU A 7 -3.90 14.84 23.96
C LEU A 7 -3.01 13.68 24.42
N THR A 8 -2.59 13.66 25.69
CA THR A 8 -1.77 12.59 26.25
C THR A 8 -2.51 11.25 26.20
N LEU A 9 -3.81 11.24 26.52
CA LEU A 9 -4.62 10.03 26.45
C LEU A 9 -4.79 9.54 25.00
N LEU A 10 -4.94 10.44 24.02
CA LEU A 10 -4.94 10.07 22.60
C LEU A 10 -3.61 9.46 22.15
N GLN A 11 -2.48 10.03 22.58
CA GLN A 11 -1.16 9.47 22.28
C GLN A 11 -0.99 8.06 22.88
N TRP A 12 -1.41 7.84 24.13
CA TRP A 12 -1.39 6.52 24.76
C TRP A 12 -2.28 5.51 24.04
N PHE A 13 -3.48 5.94 23.62
CA PHE A 13 -4.36 5.13 22.80
C PHE A 13 -3.68 4.67 21.51
N VAL A 14 -3.00 5.55 20.78
CA VAL A 14 -2.32 5.17 19.54
C VAL A 14 -1.06 4.33 19.79
N SER A 15 -0.33 4.60 20.88
CA SER A 15 0.98 3.98 21.15
C SER A 15 0.93 2.48 21.46
N GLY A 16 -0.21 1.94 21.88
CA GLY A 16 -0.30 0.53 22.28
C GLY A 16 -0.44 0.31 23.78
N ASP A 17 -0.26 1.35 24.58
CA ASP A 17 -0.27 1.24 26.04
C ASP A 17 -1.71 1.03 26.53
N ALA A 18 -2.05 -0.25 26.70
CA ALA A 18 -3.39 -0.74 26.99
C ALA A 18 -3.75 -0.64 28.48
N THR A 19 -3.58 0.53 29.09
CA THR A 19 -4.07 0.78 30.46
C THR A 19 -5.50 1.33 30.41
N LEU A 20 -6.34 0.90 31.35
CA LEU A 20 -7.69 1.40 31.55
C LEU A 20 -7.62 2.85 32.09
N GLU A 21 -7.32 3.79 31.20
CA GLU A 21 -7.15 5.20 31.54
C GLU A 21 -8.38 6.00 31.13
N ALA A 22 -8.73 6.96 31.97
CA ALA A 22 -9.86 7.85 31.74
C ALA A 22 -9.53 9.27 32.20
N ASN A 23 -10.01 10.22 31.42
CA ASN A 23 -10.09 11.63 31.76
C ASN A 23 -11.57 12.06 31.86
N GLN A 24 -11.81 13.34 32.18
CA GLN A 24 -13.15 13.95 32.20
C GLN A 24 -13.89 13.83 30.86
N SER A 25 -13.14 13.78 29.74
CA SER A 25 -13.71 13.79 28.38
C SER A 25 -13.57 12.46 27.65
N LEU A 26 -12.50 11.70 27.90
CA LEU A 26 -12.12 10.52 27.12
C LEU A 26 -11.86 9.31 28.03
N ARG A 27 -12.10 8.11 27.51
CA ARG A 27 -11.79 6.86 28.21
C ARG A 27 -11.29 5.81 27.21
N ILE A 28 -10.21 5.13 27.57
CA ILE A 28 -9.71 3.95 26.86
C ILE A 28 -10.28 2.71 27.53
N GLN A 29 -10.86 1.82 26.74
CA GLN A 29 -11.40 0.56 27.21
C GLN A 29 -10.86 -0.61 26.35
N PRO A 30 -10.20 -1.61 26.95
CA PRO A 30 -9.87 -2.84 26.25
C PRO A 30 -11.14 -3.68 26.03
N ALA A 31 -11.32 -4.20 24.82
CA ALA A 31 -12.46 -5.01 24.42
C ALA A 31 -12.02 -6.15 23.50
N ASN A 32 -12.00 -7.40 24.02
CA ASN A 32 -11.87 -8.64 23.24
C ASN A 32 -10.85 -8.59 22.07
N LYS A 33 -9.61 -8.13 22.34
CA LYS A 33 -8.48 -7.97 21.41
C LYS A 33 -8.41 -6.65 20.61
N ALA A 34 -9.28 -5.70 20.92
CA ALA A 34 -9.21 -4.34 20.43
C ALA A 34 -9.18 -3.36 21.60
N ARG A 35 -8.73 -2.14 21.34
CA ARG A 35 -8.83 -1.02 22.28
C ARG A 35 -9.84 -0.03 21.73
N GLN A 36 -10.76 0.40 22.56
CA GLN A 36 -11.80 1.34 22.20
C GLN A 36 -11.53 2.67 22.88
N LEU A 37 -11.62 3.75 22.10
CA LEU A 37 -11.62 5.11 22.61
C LEU A 37 -13.07 5.59 22.67
N LEU A 38 -13.52 5.93 23.87
CA LEU A 38 -14.87 6.40 24.14
C LEU A 38 -14.84 7.86 24.60
N GLY A 39 -15.80 8.65 24.15
CA GLY A 39 -16.03 10.01 24.66
C GLY A 39 -16.88 10.02 25.94
N ARG A 40 -17.06 11.22 26.51
CA ARG A 40 -17.76 11.47 27.79
C ARG A 40 -19.15 10.84 27.92
N LYS A 41 -19.88 10.71 26.81
CA LYS A 41 -21.23 10.11 26.75
C LYS A 41 -21.22 8.60 26.45
N GLY A 42 -20.06 7.95 26.49
CA GLY A 42 -19.87 6.57 26.06
C GLY A 42 -19.95 6.40 24.53
N ALA A 43 -19.92 7.49 23.77
CA ALA A 43 -19.89 7.44 22.32
C ALA A 43 -18.54 6.90 21.85
N LEU A 44 -18.57 5.88 21.01
CA LEU A 44 -17.37 5.33 20.39
C LEU A 44 -16.76 6.37 19.45
N LEU A 45 -15.48 6.65 19.62
CA LEU A 45 -14.70 7.58 18.79
C LEU A 45 -13.75 6.81 17.87
N ALA A 46 -13.02 5.83 18.41
CA ALA A 46 -12.11 5.01 17.63
C ALA A 46 -11.99 3.58 18.19
N ILE A 47 -11.61 2.64 17.33
CA ILE A 47 -11.25 1.26 17.68
C ILE A 47 -9.88 0.96 17.09
N ALA A 48 -8.94 0.52 17.92
CA ALA A 48 -7.64 0.01 17.50
C ALA A 48 -7.66 -1.52 17.55
N TYR A 49 -7.32 -2.17 16.44
CA TYR A 49 -7.18 -3.61 16.31
C TYR A 49 -5.70 -3.97 16.34
N ASP A 50 -5.13 -4.11 17.53
CA ASP A 50 -3.70 -4.41 17.67
C ASP A 50 -3.34 -5.82 17.18
N ALA A 51 -4.34 -6.73 17.13
CA ALA A 51 -4.17 -8.09 16.66
C ALA A 51 -4.16 -8.23 15.13
N SER A 52 -4.45 -7.16 14.36
CA SER A 52 -4.40 -7.22 12.90
C SER A 52 -2.96 -7.05 12.39
N THR A 53 -2.63 -7.68 11.26
CA THR A 53 -1.34 -7.51 10.58
C THR A 53 -1.58 -6.95 9.18
N PRO A 54 -1.33 -5.64 8.92
CA PRO A 54 -0.78 -4.64 9.85
C PRO A 54 -1.81 -4.16 10.89
N PRO A 55 -1.35 -3.57 12.02
CA PRO A 55 -2.23 -2.93 13.00
C PRO A 55 -3.09 -1.86 12.32
N CYS A 56 -4.39 -1.87 12.60
CA CYS A 56 -5.32 -0.90 12.03
C CYS A 56 -6.15 -0.19 13.11
N ILE A 57 -6.52 1.04 12.82
CA ILE A 57 -7.32 1.89 13.68
C ILE A 57 -8.48 2.45 12.87
N GLU A 58 -9.69 2.22 13.35
CA GLU A 58 -10.93 2.73 12.80
C GLU A 58 -11.35 3.97 13.59
N VAL A 59 -11.48 5.12 12.93
CA VAL A 59 -11.88 6.39 13.54
C VAL A 59 -13.23 6.83 12.98
N ARG A 60 -14.17 7.15 13.85
CA ARG A 60 -15.46 7.71 13.43
C ARG A 60 -15.31 9.15 12.95
N ARG A 61 -15.91 9.43 11.80
CA ARG A 61 -16.02 10.74 11.19
C ARG A 61 -17.00 11.62 11.99
N HIS A 62 -16.84 12.94 11.85
CA HIS A 62 -17.72 13.95 12.46
C HIS A 62 -17.75 13.92 13.99
N THR A 63 -16.62 13.54 14.61
CA THR A 63 -16.41 13.70 16.06
C THR A 63 -15.53 14.92 16.33
N ASP A 64 -15.68 15.53 17.51
CA ASP A 64 -14.88 16.70 17.92
C ASP A 64 -13.38 16.43 17.98
N TYR A 65 -12.99 15.15 18.06
CA TYR A 65 -11.60 14.70 18.16
C TYR A 65 -11.03 14.19 16.83
N THR A 66 -11.80 14.24 15.73
CA THR A 66 -11.39 13.63 14.44
C THR A 66 -10.06 14.20 13.94
N ASP A 67 -9.91 15.52 13.95
CA ASP A 67 -8.72 16.19 13.42
C ASP A 67 -7.49 15.96 14.31
N VAL A 68 -7.67 15.98 15.63
CA VAL A 68 -6.59 15.72 16.61
C VAL A 68 -6.15 14.26 16.52
N LEU A 69 -7.10 13.32 16.45
CA LEU A 69 -6.81 11.90 16.23
C LEU A 69 -6.08 11.69 14.91
N HIS A 70 -6.51 12.35 13.84
CA HIS A 70 -5.85 12.25 12.56
C HIS A 70 -4.38 12.69 12.65
N GLN A 71 -4.11 13.81 13.31
CA GLN A 71 -2.75 14.30 13.50
C GLN A 71 -1.89 13.33 14.31
N VAL A 72 -2.40 12.88 15.48
CA VAL A 72 -1.70 11.91 16.33
C VAL A 72 -1.44 10.60 15.56
N LEU A 73 -2.41 10.11 14.79
CA LEU A 73 -2.24 8.91 13.98
C LEU A 73 -1.12 9.06 12.93
N VAL A 74 -1.09 10.19 12.22
CA VAL A 74 -0.03 10.47 11.23
C VAL A 74 1.34 10.54 11.92
N ASP A 75 1.43 11.18 13.08
CA ASP A 75 2.67 11.27 13.88
C ASP A 75 3.17 9.89 14.34
N HIS A 76 2.25 8.94 14.55
CA HIS A 76 2.54 7.54 14.89
C HIS A 76 2.58 6.61 13.66
N HIS A 77 2.73 7.14 12.45
CA HIS A 77 2.85 6.38 11.20
C HIS A 77 1.62 5.54 10.81
N PHE A 78 0.44 5.91 11.32
CA PHE A 78 -0.84 5.38 10.88
C PHE A 78 -1.38 6.23 9.75
N LEU A 79 -1.49 5.62 8.56
CA LEU A 79 -1.93 6.31 7.35
C LEU A 79 -3.34 5.87 6.98
N PRO A 80 -4.19 6.80 6.52
CA PRO A 80 -5.53 6.46 6.10
C PRO A 80 -5.48 5.65 4.80
N ILE A 81 -6.01 4.43 4.87
CA ILE A 81 -6.06 3.48 3.75
C ILE A 81 -7.39 3.50 3.02
N GLY A 82 -8.39 4.20 3.56
CA GLY A 82 -9.70 4.38 2.94
C GLY A 82 -10.84 4.49 3.94
N GLN A 83 -12.04 4.24 3.43
CA GLN A 83 -13.26 4.17 4.24
C GLN A 83 -13.41 2.75 4.77
N GLY A 84 -13.87 2.63 6.02
CA GLY A 84 -14.20 1.35 6.61
C GLY A 84 -15.47 0.74 6.00
N LEU A 85 -15.95 -0.33 6.64
CA LEU A 85 -17.23 -0.95 6.30
C LEU A 85 -18.38 0.08 6.31
N ASP A 86 -18.31 1.02 7.25
CA ASP A 86 -19.22 2.16 7.32
C ASP A 86 -18.59 3.40 6.71
N SER A 87 -19.35 4.13 5.87
CA SER A 87 -18.94 5.41 5.28
C SER A 87 -18.59 6.50 6.31
N GLN A 88 -19.01 6.28 7.57
CA GLN A 88 -18.76 7.11 8.73
C GLN A 88 -17.46 6.76 9.46
N VAL A 89 -16.69 5.80 8.96
CA VAL A 89 -15.44 5.33 9.58
C VAL A 89 -14.27 5.50 8.60
N LEU A 90 -13.18 6.07 9.10
CA LEU A 90 -11.89 6.12 8.42
C LEU A 90 -11.00 5.01 8.96
N CYS A 91 -10.44 4.22 8.06
CA CYS A 91 -9.47 3.19 8.43
C CYS A 91 -8.06 3.73 8.26
N TYR A 92 -7.27 3.59 9.31
CA TYR A 92 -5.85 3.86 9.32
C TYR A 92 -5.11 2.53 9.47
N ALA A 93 -3.99 2.39 8.77
CA ALA A 93 -3.10 1.24 8.92
C ALA A 93 -1.68 1.72 9.19
N HIS A 94 -0.98 0.98 10.05
CA HIS A 94 0.41 1.25 10.33
C HIS A 94 1.28 0.84 9.13
N HIS A 95 2.07 1.78 8.61
CA HIS A 95 3.04 1.53 7.56
C HIS A 95 4.44 1.94 8.03
N PRO A 96 5.42 1.02 8.10
CA PRO A 96 6.76 1.37 8.55
C PRO A 96 7.40 2.37 7.58
N ILE A 97 7.90 3.48 8.11
CA ILE A 97 8.59 4.50 7.33
C ILE A 97 10.10 4.17 7.32
N PRO A 98 10.74 4.09 6.13
CA PRO A 98 12.19 3.96 6.04
C PRO A 98 12.92 5.15 6.68
N GLN A 99 14.08 4.90 7.28
CA GLN A 99 14.88 5.94 7.92
C GLN A 99 15.31 7.04 6.94
N GLY A 100 15.27 8.30 7.38
CA GLY A 100 15.62 9.46 6.56
C GLY A 100 14.51 9.91 5.62
N TYR A 101 13.29 9.44 5.83
CA TYR A 101 12.11 9.90 5.13
C TYR A 101 11.09 10.49 6.08
N ARG A 102 10.45 11.56 5.63
CA ARG A 102 9.29 12.17 6.26
C ARG A 102 8.04 11.76 5.52
N VAL A 103 6.98 11.40 6.26
CA VAL A 103 5.66 11.20 5.66
C VAL A 103 4.95 12.52 5.45
N ASN A 104 4.33 12.62 4.27
CA ASN A 104 3.44 13.69 3.89
C ASN A 104 2.09 13.08 3.52
N TYR A 105 1.02 13.67 4.03
CA TYR A 105 -0.35 13.27 3.72
C TYR A 105 -1.14 14.51 3.28
N ALA A 106 -1.40 14.63 1.99
CA ALA A 106 -2.15 15.76 1.45
C ALA A 106 -2.75 15.44 0.07
N ALA A 107 -3.38 16.45 -0.54
CA ALA A 107 -3.96 16.32 -1.88
C ALA A 107 -2.90 15.93 -2.94
N ALA A 108 -3.28 15.08 -3.89
CA ALA A 108 -2.40 14.55 -4.92
C ALA A 108 -1.70 15.65 -5.74
N ARG A 109 -2.36 16.80 -5.94
CA ARG A 109 -1.76 17.99 -6.55
C ARG A 109 -0.50 18.50 -5.82
N GLN A 110 -0.40 18.31 -4.50
CA GLN A 110 0.79 18.68 -3.73
C GLN A 110 1.93 17.70 -4.00
N LEU A 111 1.65 16.40 -4.07
CA LEU A 111 2.62 15.39 -4.49
C LEU A 111 3.21 15.72 -5.87
N TRP A 112 2.37 16.07 -6.84
CA TRP A 112 2.87 16.46 -8.17
C TRP A 112 3.76 17.70 -8.13
N LYS A 113 3.39 18.73 -7.34
CA LYS A 113 4.24 19.92 -7.18
C LYS A 113 5.61 19.55 -6.62
N GLN A 114 5.66 18.70 -5.60
CA GLN A 114 6.92 18.23 -5.03
C GLN A 114 7.72 17.42 -6.05
N TRP A 115 7.08 16.47 -6.74
CA TRP A 115 7.72 15.68 -7.77
C TRP A 115 8.31 16.56 -8.89
N TRP A 116 7.60 17.59 -9.35
CA TRP A 116 8.08 18.52 -10.35
C TRP A 116 9.34 19.30 -9.91
N LEU A 117 9.36 19.74 -8.63
CA LEU A 117 10.52 20.42 -8.04
C LEU A 117 11.76 19.52 -8.01
N HIS A 118 11.59 18.24 -7.67
CA HIS A 118 12.69 17.27 -7.67
C HIS A 118 13.09 16.83 -9.09
N SER A 119 12.12 16.67 -10.00
CA SER A 119 12.36 16.31 -11.40
C SER A 119 13.19 17.36 -12.13
N SER A 120 13.02 18.65 -11.79
CA SER A 120 13.83 19.74 -12.33
C SER A 120 15.32 19.68 -11.92
N ARG A 121 15.63 19.01 -10.80
CA ARG A 121 17.01 18.81 -10.30
C ARG A 121 17.61 17.47 -10.75
N ARG A 122 16.85 16.71 -11.54
CA ARG A 122 17.19 15.35 -11.95
C ARG A 122 18.30 15.42 -12.99
N GLY A 123 19.51 15.04 -12.57
CA GLY A 123 20.53 14.57 -13.52
C GLY A 123 20.05 13.31 -14.25
N ASN A 124 20.90 12.71 -15.08
CA ASN A 124 20.55 11.56 -15.92
C ASN A 124 20.34 10.23 -15.16
N ARG A 125 19.62 10.25 -14.01
CA ARG A 125 19.38 9.09 -13.14
C ARG A 125 18.05 8.41 -13.47
N PRO A 126 18.04 7.09 -13.71
CA PRO A 126 16.86 6.36 -14.14
C PRO A 126 15.81 6.16 -13.04
N LEU A 127 16.18 6.22 -11.76
CA LEU A 127 15.27 5.98 -10.64
C LEU A 127 15.40 7.06 -9.57
N GLN A 128 14.28 7.68 -9.20
CA GLN A 128 14.21 8.69 -8.15
C GLN A 128 13.87 7.99 -6.83
N LEU A 129 14.79 8.06 -5.86
CA LEU A 129 14.57 7.53 -4.52
C LEU A 129 14.14 8.63 -3.53
N ASP A 130 14.03 9.87 -3.99
CA ASP A 130 13.71 11.00 -3.10
C ASP A 130 12.23 11.05 -2.73
N LEU A 131 11.36 10.47 -3.57
CA LEU A 131 9.91 10.42 -3.35
C LEU A 131 9.40 8.99 -3.49
N LEU A 132 8.67 8.52 -2.49
CA LEU A 132 7.99 7.23 -2.51
C LEU A 132 6.50 7.42 -2.30
N VAL A 133 5.67 6.65 -2.99
CA VAL A 133 4.21 6.63 -2.80
C VAL A 133 3.78 5.31 -2.18
N LEU A 134 2.76 5.36 -1.33
CA LEU A 134 2.17 4.14 -0.78
C LEU A 134 1.28 3.49 -1.85
N ALA A 135 1.67 2.31 -2.35
CA ALA A 135 0.86 1.55 -3.30
C ALA A 135 0.66 0.11 -2.80
N SER A 136 -0.62 -0.26 -2.61
CA SER A 136 -1.04 -1.58 -2.11
C SER A 136 -0.20 -2.08 -0.91
N GLY A 137 -0.09 -1.21 0.09
CA GLY A 137 0.48 -1.49 1.41
C GLY A 137 2.00 -1.39 1.53
N GLN A 138 2.72 -1.02 0.46
CA GLN A 138 4.18 -0.86 0.47
C GLN A 138 4.59 0.45 -0.20
N TRP A 139 5.75 0.97 0.21
CA TRP A 139 6.34 2.18 -0.35
C TRP A 139 7.09 1.87 -1.63
N TYR A 140 6.74 2.57 -2.71
CA TYR A 140 7.43 2.44 -4.00
C TYR A 140 7.97 3.77 -4.50
N PRO A 141 9.18 3.78 -5.08
CA PRO A 141 9.72 4.96 -5.71
C PRO A 141 8.88 5.36 -6.92
N ILE A 142 8.68 6.67 -7.08
CA ILE A 142 7.95 7.24 -8.21
C ILE A 142 8.87 7.27 -9.43
N ARG A 143 8.43 6.68 -10.54
CA ARG A 143 9.17 6.68 -11.81
C ARG A 143 8.84 7.91 -12.65
N ASP A 144 7.55 8.18 -12.75
CA ASP A 144 6.99 9.27 -13.53
C ASP A 144 5.63 9.69 -12.95
N ILE A 145 5.24 10.95 -13.19
CA ILE A 145 3.89 11.43 -12.91
C ILE A 145 3.38 12.17 -14.15
N ALA A 146 2.36 11.61 -14.80
CA ALA A 146 1.64 12.29 -15.86
C ALA A 146 0.36 12.94 -15.31
N ILE A 147 -0.04 14.07 -15.88
CA ILE A 147 -1.32 14.72 -15.59
C ILE A 147 -2.16 14.78 -16.84
N ASN A 148 -3.42 14.36 -16.73
CA ASN A 148 -4.44 14.59 -17.75
C ASN A 148 -5.74 15.05 -17.09
N SER A 149 -6.22 16.24 -17.46
CA SER A 149 -7.54 16.75 -17.06
C SER A 149 -7.81 16.75 -15.55
N GLY A 150 -6.80 17.03 -14.73
CA GLY A 150 -6.91 17.04 -13.26
C GLY A 150 -6.77 15.66 -12.60
N THR A 151 -6.47 14.62 -13.37
CA THR A 151 -6.12 13.29 -12.89
C THR A 151 -4.61 13.08 -13.00
N LEU A 152 -4.01 12.58 -11.92
CA LEU A 152 -2.61 12.23 -11.81
C LEU A 152 -2.44 10.72 -12.02
N TYR A 153 -1.52 10.37 -12.90
CA TYR A 153 -1.11 9.00 -13.19
C TYR A 153 0.31 8.83 -12.66
N VAL A 154 0.43 8.15 -11.52
CA VAL A 154 1.69 7.94 -10.82
C VAL A 154 2.23 6.56 -11.19
N ASP A 155 3.27 6.54 -12.02
CA ASP A 155 3.92 5.29 -12.42
C ASP A 155 4.95 4.86 -11.37
N THR A 156 4.85 3.60 -10.96
CA THR A 156 5.72 2.97 -9.96
C THR A 156 6.26 1.65 -10.51
N LEU A 157 7.22 1.03 -9.84
CA LEU A 157 7.70 -0.31 -10.23
C LEU A 157 6.60 -1.38 -10.18
N ARG A 158 5.51 -1.14 -9.44
CA ARG A 158 4.37 -2.06 -9.33
C ARG A 158 3.28 -1.80 -10.38
N GLY A 159 3.37 -0.68 -11.10
CA GLY A 159 2.38 -0.22 -12.07
C GLY A 159 1.90 1.20 -11.79
N GLU A 160 0.85 1.58 -12.50
CA GLU A 160 0.29 2.93 -12.48
C GLU A 160 -0.83 3.04 -11.43
N ASN A 161 -0.76 4.10 -10.62
CA ASN A 161 -1.83 4.48 -9.70
C ASN A 161 -2.49 5.76 -10.19
N VAL A 162 -3.82 5.80 -10.13
CA VAL A 162 -4.63 6.93 -10.62
C VAL A 162 -5.22 7.67 -9.44
N TYR A 163 -4.96 8.96 -9.35
CA TYR A 163 -5.48 9.85 -8.30
C TYR A 163 -6.10 11.09 -8.92
N HIS A 164 -7.23 11.56 -8.40
CA HIS A 164 -7.72 12.88 -8.71
C HIS A 164 -6.90 13.94 -7.95
N GLY A 165 -6.83 15.18 -8.47
CA GLY A 165 -6.01 16.25 -7.89
C GLY A 165 -6.32 16.58 -6.42
N ASP A 166 -7.55 16.36 -5.99
CA ASP A 166 -8.01 16.58 -4.62
C ASP A 166 -8.03 15.31 -3.77
N ASP A 167 -7.71 14.14 -4.35
CA ASP A 167 -7.57 12.91 -3.58
C ASP A 167 -6.41 13.02 -2.60
N LEU A 168 -6.62 12.57 -1.37
CA LEU A 168 -5.56 12.56 -0.38
C LEU A 168 -4.66 11.35 -0.61
N VAL A 169 -3.36 11.61 -0.72
CA VAL A 169 -2.33 10.60 -0.97
C VAL A 169 -1.27 10.71 0.10
N ALA A 170 -0.78 9.55 0.56
CA ALA A 170 0.41 9.47 1.41
C ALA A 170 1.65 9.24 0.56
N TRP A 171 2.67 10.08 0.76
CA TRP A 171 3.98 9.90 0.16
C TRP A 171 5.09 10.16 1.17
N LEU A 172 6.26 9.61 0.89
CA LEU A 172 7.47 9.87 1.64
C LEU A 172 8.35 10.81 0.85
N GLU A 173 8.95 11.75 1.55
CA GLU A 173 9.96 12.64 1.04
C GLU A 173 11.27 12.38 1.78
N LYS A 174 12.35 12.20 1.04
CA LYS A 174 13.67 12.02 1.62
C LYS A 174 14.10 13.33 2.27
N GLU A 175 14.38 13.28 3.57
CA GLU A 175 14.93 14.43 4.27
C GLU A 175 16.32 14.72 3.69
N PRO A 176 16.66 15.99 3.43
CA PRO A 176 18.02 16.33 3.08
C PRO A 176 18.90 15.90 4.25
N CYS A 177 19.78 14.92 4.02
CA CYS A 177 20.89 14.70 4.94
C CYS A 177 21.66 16.02 4.96
N GLU A 178 21.58 16.76 6.06
CA GLU A 178 22.56 17.78 6.40
C GLU A 178 23.90 17.04 6.52
N GLU A 179 24.63 16.98 5.41
CA GLU A 179 25.94 16.32 5.25
C GLU A 179 27.04 17.15 5.93
N GLY A 180 26.71 17.74 7.09
CA GLY A 180 27.56 18.62 7.90
C GLY A 180 28.07 17.99 9.20
N ASP A 181 27.52 16.86 9.65
CA ASP A 181 27.99 16.17 10.84
C ASP A 181 27.94 14.64 10.65
N LYS A 182 28.98 14.11 10.01
CA LYS A 182 29.66 12.82 10.30
C LYS A 182 30.59 12.43 9.15
N THR A 183 31.72 13.12 9.06
CA THR A 183 33.00 12.38 8.96
C THR A 183 33.13 11.54 10.22
N CYS A 184 32.61 10.30 10.19
CA CYS A 184 33.00 9.27 11.15
C CYS A 184 32.63 7.88 10.61
N PHE A 185 33.68 7.05 10.56
CA PHE A 185 33.59 5.64 10.92
C PHE A 185 33.04 4.65 9.87
N TRP A 186 33.68 4.63 8.70
CA TRP A 186 34.18 3.36 8.19
C TRP A 186 35.71 3.44 8.07
N ALA A 187 36.37 3.57 9.22
CA ALA A 187 37.75 3.11 9.34
C ALA A 187 37.68 1.59 9.51
N PRO A 188 38.29 0.78 8.62
CA PRO A 188 38.47 -0.63 8.92
C PRO A 188 39.24 -0.75 10.25
N PRO A 189 38.88 -1.70 11.13
CA PRO A 189 39.56 -1.85 12.41
C PRO A 189 41.06 -2.00 12.18
N PRO A 190 41.93 -1.28 12.91
CA PRO A 190 43.37 -1.50 12.80
C PRO A 190 43.64 -2.96 13.18
N ALA A 191 44.31 -3.67 12.26
CA ALA A 191 44.79 -5.02 12.47
C ALA A 191 45.47 -5.09 13.84
N GLN A 192 44.84 -5.75 14.80
CA GLN A 192 45.50 -6.09 16.05
C GLN A 192 46.68 -7.00 15.70
N ALA A 193 47.86 -6.47 16.00
CA ALA A 193 49.13 -7.15 15.84
C ALA A 193 49.10 -8.50 16.57
N ALA A 194 49.40 -9.55 15.82
CA ALA A 194 49.65 -10.87 16.32
C ALA A 194 50.80 -10.86 17.35
N PRO A 195 50.65 -11.50 18.53
CA PRO A 195 51.78 -11.95 19.30
C PRO A 195 52.29 -13.30 18.76
N THR A 196 53.58 -13.32 18.50
CA THR A 196 54.44 -14.42 18.05
C THR A 196 54.28 -15.68 18.92
N PRO A 197 54.18 -16.90 18.33
CA PRO A 197 54.13 -18.14 19.10
C PRO A 197 55.54 -18.67 19.40
N THR A 198 55.78 -19.10 20.64
CA THR A 198 56.94 -19.92 21.03
C THR A 198 56.48 -21.18 21.77
N ALA A 199 56.88 -22.33 21.21
CA ALA A 199 57.13 -23.64 21.82
C ALA A 199 55.99 -24.58 22.31
N LYS A 200 55.70 -25.57 21.43
CA LYS A 200 55.65 -27.05 21.61
C LYS A 200 54.60 -27.77 22.51
N PRO A 201 54.25 -29.05 22.15
CA PRO A 201 52.95 -29.70 22.37
C PRO A 201 53.04 -30.81 23.46
N PRO A 202 51.99 -31.64 23.79
CA PRO A 202 51.48 -32.68 22.87
C PRO A 202 49.99 -33.14 23.02
N LEU A 203 49.55 -33.90 22.00
CA LEU A 203 48.68 -35.10 22.03
C LEU A 203 47.22 -35.03 22.53
N ALA A 204 46.27 -35.22 21.60
CA ALA A 204 45.15 -36.19 21.64
C ALA A 204 44.26 -35.98 20.39
N VAL A 205 44.38 -36.78 19.34
CA VAL A 205 43.50 -37.92 19.00
C VAL A 205 42.01 -37.59 19.15
N GLY A 206 41.31 -37.43 18.02
CA GLY A 206 39.86 -37.26 17.97
C GLY A 206 39.35 -37.20 16.53
N THR A 207 38.91 -38.35 16.05
CA THR A 207 38.52 -38.71 14.68
C THR A 207 37.32 -37.91 14.14
N VAL A 208 37.41 -37.57 12.85
CA VAL A 208 36.33 -37.04 11.99
C VAL A 208 35.23 -38.10 11.80
N PRO A 209 33.98 -37.70 11.54
CA PRO A 209 33.39 -38.21 10.30
C PRO A 209 32.71 -37.12 9.46
N VAL A 210 33.12 -37.14 8.20
CA VAL A 210 32.59 -36.38 7.06
C VAL A 210 31.14 -36.79 6.82
N ARG A 211 30.22 -35.83 6.83
CA ARG A 211 28.82 -36.06 6.46
C ARG A 211 28.66 -35.82 4.97
N VAL A 212 28.46 -36.90 4.23
CA VAL A 212 28.13 -36.92 2.79
C VAL A 212 26.71 -36.36 2.61
N PRO A 213 26.47 -35.39 1.72
CA PRO A 213 25.11 -34.99 1.34
C PRO A 213 24.51 -36.02 0.37
N ALA A 214 23.28 -36.45 0.66
CA ALA A 214 22.50 -37.38 -0.14
C ALA A 214 22.03 -36.76 -1.48
N PRO A 215 21.92 -37.55 -2.57
CA PRO A 215 21.47 -37.07 -3.87
C PRO A 215 19.95 -36.81 -3.89
N ALA A 216 19.56 -35.71 -4.55
CA ALA A 216 18.17 -35.30 -4.77
C ALA A 216 17.44 -36.26 -5.74
N PRO A 217 16.11 -36.46 -5.57
CA PRO A 217 15.31 -37.26 -6.49
C PRO A 217 15.01 -36.50 -7.81
N PRO A 218 14.87 -37.21 -8.95
CA PRO A 218 14.58 -36.60 -10.24
C PRO A 218 13.10 -36.15 -10.38
N PRO A 219 12.83 -35.15 -11.25
CA PRO A 219 11.48 -34.63 -11.48
C PRO A 219 10.59 -35.59 -12.31
N PRO A 220 9.26 -35.55 -12.11
CA PRO A 220 8.31 -36.35 -12.89
C PRO A 220 8.12 -35.82 -14.32
N PRO A 221 7.73 -36.68 -15.28
CA PRO A 221 7.56 -36.31 -16.68
C PRO A 221 6.28 -35.46 -16.93
N PRO A 222 6.29 -34.62 -17.99
CA PRO A 222 5.15 -33.77 -18.34
C PRO A 222 4.00 -34.58 -18.97
N MET A 223 2.78 -34.33 -18.51
CA MET A 223 1.56 -34.88 -19.12
C MET A 223 1.11 -34.04 -20.34
N PRO A 224 0.35 -34.62 -21.29
CA PRO A 224 -0.07 -33.95 -22.51
C PRO A 224 -1.17 -32.91 -22.26
N VAL A 225 -1.03 -31.73 -22.87
CA VAL A 225 -2.01 -30.64 -22.87
C VAL A 225 -3.14 -30.98 -23.84
N ALA A 226 -4.37 -31.08 -23.33
CA ALA A 226 -5.58 -31.12 -24.15
C ALA A 226 -6.00 -29.69 -24.57
N PRO A 227 -6.55 -29.50 -25.78
CA PRO A 227 -6.88 -28.19 -26.33
C PRO A 227 -8.07 -27.53 -25.64
N ALA A 228 -7.97 -26.20 -25.45
CA ALA A 228 -8.99 -25.36 -24.82
C ALA A 228 -10.27 -25.25 -25.69
N PRO A 229 -11.47 -25.20 -25.07
CA PRO A 229 -12.71 -24.87 -25.76
C PRO A 229 -12.75 -23.38 -26.14
N GLN A 230 -13.25 -23.12 -27.35
CA GLN A 230 -13.46 -21.78 -27.90
C GLN A 230 -14.50 -21.00 -27.09
N ALA A 231 -14.13 -19.80 -26.64
CA ALA A 231 -15.01 -18.89 -25.92
C ALA A 231 -16.02 -18.24 -26.88
N SER A 232 -17.31 -18.44 -26.65
CA SER A 232 -18.38 -17.57 -27.13
C SER A 232 -18.37 -16.28 -26.31
N VAL A 233 -18.17 -15.12 -26.95
CA VAL A 233 -18.11 -13.83 -26.26
C VAL A 233 -19.41 -13.05 -26.45
N ASP A 234 -19.97 -12.66 -25.31
CA ASP A 234 -21.11 -11.78 -25.06
C ASP A 234 -20.89 -10.36 -25.65
N PRO A 235 -21.83 -9.77 -26.41
CA PRO A 235 -21.65 -8.51 -27.13
C PRO A 235 -21.62 -7.24 -26.26
N THR A 236 -21.61 -7.35 -24.93
CA THR A 236 -21.85 -6.21 -24.03
C THR A 236 -20.57 -5.59 -23.43
N LEU A 237 -19.38 -6.01 -23.87
CA LEU A 237 -18.10 -5.43 -23.42
C LEU A 237 -17.16 -5.31 -24.62
N ALA A 238 -16.84 -4.09 -25.06
CA ALA A 238 -15.90 -3.86 -26.16
C ALA A 238 -14.48 -4.30 -25.76
N PRO A 239 -13.93 -5.40 -26.30
CA PRO A 239 -12.53 -5.69 -26.17
C PRO A 239 -11.80 -4.91 -27.28
N VAL A 240 -10.68 -4.27 -26.95
CA VAL A 240 -9.71 -3.89 -27.98
C VAL A 240 -9.36 -5.17 -28.74
N VAL A 241 -9.64 -5.21 -30.04
CA VAL A 241 -9.68 -6.48 -30.79
C VAL A 241 -8.26 -6.99 -31.04
N TYR A 242 -7.35 -6.11 -31.46
CA TYR A 242 -5.91 -6.32 -31.56
C TYR A 242 -5.21 -5.03 -32.06
N ALA A 243 -3.88 -4.98 -31.96
CA ALA A 243 -3.03 -3.97 -32.58
C ALA A 243 -2.27 -4.61 -33.76
N LEU A 244 -2.26 -3.94 -34.92
CA LEU A 244 -1.53 -4.39 -36.12
C LEU A 244 -0.95 -3.17 -36.84
N ASP A 245 0.35 -3.19 -37.18
CA ASP A 245 1.04 -2.16 -37.97
C ASP A 245 0.80 -0.70 -37.52
N GLY A 246 0.88 -0.42 -36.21
CA GLY A 246 0.69 0.94 -35.68
C GLY A 246 -0.77 1.43 -35.70
N LYS A 247 -1.72 0.52 -35.92
CA LYS A 247 -3.17 0.79 -35.86
C LYS A 247 -3.82 -0.02 -34.75
N VAL A 248 -4.74 0.62 -34.02
CA VAL A 248 -5.55 -0.01 -32.98
C VAL A 248 -6.99 -0.12 -33.46
N TYR A 249 -7.55 -1.33 -33.42
CA TYR A 249 -8.93 -1.62 -33.84
C TYR A 249 -9.82 -1.79 -32.61
N ILE A 250 -10.83 -0.93 -32.50
CA ILE A 250 -11.79 -0.92 -31.39
C ILE A 250 -13.16 -1.32 -31.94
N GLN A 251 -13.68 -2.47 -31.51
CA GLN A 251 -15.03 -2.89 -31.86
C GLN A 251 -16.02 -2.19 -30.92
N THR A 252 -16.88 -1.34 -31.46
CA THR A 252 -17.97 -0.69 -30.72
C THR A 252 -19.32 -1.21 -31.20
N ALA A 253 -20.39 -0.93 -30.44
CA ALA A 253 -21.76 -1.28 -30.84
C ALA A 253 -22.22 -0.61 -32.16
N VAL A 254 -21.52 0.44 -32.60
CA VAL A 254 -21.84 1.22 -33.80
C VAL A 254 -20.93 0.85 -34.99
N GLY A 255 -19.85 0.11 -34.76
CA GLY A 255 -18.90 -0.30 -35.80
C GLY A 255 -17.45 -0.38 -35.30
N VAL A 256 -16.52 -0.58 -36.23
CA VAL A 256 -15.08 -0.65 -35.95
C VAL A 256 -14.47 0.75 -36.08
N VAL A 257 -13.83 1.23 -35.01
CA VAL A 257 -13.05 2.46 -35.00
C VAL A 257 -11.57 2.10 -35.16
N VAL A 258 -10.89 2.72 -36.13
CA VAL A 258 -9.45 2.55 -36.37
C VAL A 258 -8.72 3.79 -35.87
N VAL A 259 -7.80 3.60 -34.93
CA VAL A 259 -6.93 4.67 -34.41
C VAL A 259 -5.53 4.44 -34.98
N GLU A 260 -5.00 5.43 -35.69
CA GLU A 260 -3.66 5.36 -36.29
C GLU A 260 -2.70 6.31 -35.54
N GLY A 261 -1.50 5.83 -35.21
CA GLY A 261 -0.51 6.64 -34.52
C GLY A 261 0.85 5.94 -34.42
N LYS A 262 1.93 6.72 -34.43
CA LYS A 262 3.30 6.18 -34.46
C LYS A 262 3.72 5.46 -33.18
N GLU A 263 2.98 5.63 -32.07
CA GLU A 263 3.30 5.05 -30.75
C GLU A 263 2.05 4.63 -29.94
N LEU A 264 1.07 3.99 -30.58
CA LEU A 264 -0.12 3.55 -29.84
C LEU A 264 0.20 2.34 -28.94
N LYS A 265 -0.15 2.46 -27.65
CA LYS A 265 -0.07 1.38 -26.65
C LYS A 265 -1.48 1.07 -26.14
N ALA A 266 -1.91 -0.18 -26.23
CA ALA A 266 -3.18 -0.64 -25.67
C ALA A 266 -2.94 -1.35 -24.33
N TYR A 267 -3.68 -0.97 -23.30
CA TYR A 267 -3.63 -1.59 -21.97
C TYR A 267 -4.92 -2.36 -21.71
N LYS A 268 -4.81 -3.65 -21.39
CA LYS A 268 -5.96 -4.49 -21.03
C LYS A 268 -6.30 -4.25 -19.56
N SER A 269 -7.46 -3.65 -19.29
CA SER A 269 -7.97 -3.52 -17.92
C SER A 269 -8.32 -4.91 -17.38
N LEU A 270 -7.54 -5.39 -16.41
CA LEU A 270 -7.81 -6.61 -15.66
C LEU A 270 -8.73 -6.28 -14.47
N ARG A 271 -9.95 -5.85 -14.76
CA ARG A 271 -11.03 -5.79 -13.78
C ARG A 271 -12.35 -6.23 -14.42
N GLN A 272 -12.65 -7.52 -14.28
CA GLN A 272 -14.03 -7.97 -14.10
C GLN A 272 -14.03 -9.38 -13.51
N ALA A 273 -14.25 -9.45 -12.20
CA ALA A 273 -14.76 -10.64 -11.54
C ALA A 273 -16.11 -10.28 -10.92
N ALA A 274 -17.12 -11.06 -11.33
CA ALA A 274 -18.37 -11.35 -10.63
C ALA A 274 -19.25 -10.18 -10.16
N ILE A 275 -20.23 -9.81 -10.99
CA ILE A 275 -21.54 -9.38 -10.50
C ILE A 275 -22.57 -10.30 -11.18
N ALA A 276 -23.11 -11.25 -10.41
CA ALA A 276 -24.29 -12.00 -10.80
C ALA A 276 -25.53 -11.26 -10.30
N PRO A 277 -26.53 -10.97 -11.14
CA PRO A 277 -27.85 -10.58 -10.68
C PRO A 277 -28.77 -11.80 -10.66
N ASP A 278 -29.12 -12.28 -9.46
CA ASP A 278 -30.17 -13.27 -9.28
C ASP A 278 -31.48 -12.55 -8.89
N ARG A 279 -32.39 -12.40 -9.85
CA ARG A 279 -33.83 -12.17 -9.63
C ARG A 279 -34.59 -12.39 -10.94
N PRO A 280 -35.39 -13.46 -11.07
CA PRO A 280 -36.29 -13.60 -12.21
C PRO A 280 -37.56 -12.76 -12.01
N ALA A 281 -37.80 -11.84 -12.95
CA ALA A 281 -39.10 -11.23 -13.15
C ALA A 281 -39.97 -12.19 -13.99
N THR A 282 -40.99 -12.76 -13.37
CA THR A 282 -42.02 -13.53 -14.06
C THR A 282 -42.94 -12.57 -14.82
N VAL A 283 -42.81 -12.53 -16.15
CA VAL A 283 -43.78 -11.89 -17.05
C VAL A 283 -44.62 -13.02 -17.68
N ALA A 284 -45.88 -13.13 -17.26
CA ALA A 284 -46.87 -13.97 -17.92
C ALA A 284 -47.69 -13.11 -18.88
N ILE A 285 -47.60 -13.41 -20.19
CA ILE A 285 -48.52 -12.95 -21.23
C ILE A 285 -49.14 -14.19 -21.84
N VAL A 286 -50.43 -14.46 -21.57
CA VAL A 286 -51.43 -15.15 -22.43
C VAL A 286 -52.79 -14.90 -21.75
N GLY A 287 -53.89 -14.49 -22.35
CA GLY A 287 -54.25 -14.17 -23.73
C GLY A 287 -55.71 -13.70 -23.70
N GLN A 288 -56.06 -12.71 -24.54
CA GLN A 288 -57.45 -12.35 -24.82
C GLN A 288 -58.13 -13.46 -25.63
N ARG A 289 -59.42 -13.70 -25.38
CA ARG A 289 -60.48 -13.82 -26.42
C ARG A 289 -61.90 -13.94 -25.78
N PRO A 290 -62.98 -13.73 -26.55
CA PRO A 290 -64.05 -12.81 -26.18
C PRO A 290 -65.43 -13.46 -26.04
N ARG A 291 -66.33 -12.81 -25.29
CA ARG A 291 -67.67 -12.36 -25.69
C ARG A 291 -68.38 -11.77 -24.49
#